data_AF-A0A957Y525-F1
#
_entry.id   AF-A0A957Y525-F1
#
_cell.length_a   1.000
_cell.length_b   1.000
_cell.length_c   1.000
_cell.angle_alpha   90.00
_cell.angle_beta   90.00
_cell.angle_gamma   90.00
#
_symmetry.space_group_name_H-M   'P 1'
#
loop_
_entity.id
_entity.type
_entity.pdbx_description
1 polymer ?
#
loop_
_entity_poly.entity_id
_entity_poly.type
_entity_poly.pdbx_seq_one_letter_code
_entity_poly.pdbx_strand_id
1 'polypeptide(L)'
;MLLAGDIGGTKTQLALFSADKGPRETIAEKQYASNSYTNLESIIQAFRAEFDQPVERAVFGVAGPVVGGQASITNLPWMIRESRLQDLLGIEEVTLLNDLQSIAYAVPYLSQQDLHTLNHAEPDEHGPIAVIAPGTGLGEAYLTWDGSRYQSHASEGGHADFAPTDALEMGLLRFMLQRFDHVSYEKVCSGLGIANLYGYLKDS
;
A
#
# COMPACT_ATOMS: atom_id res chain seq x y z
N MET A 1 -22.31 -7.07 -1.74
CA MET A 1 -21.43 -5.94 -2.12
C MET A 1 -20.15 -5.95 -1.31
N LEU A 2 -19.10 -5.29 -1.82
CA LEU A 2 -17.81 -5.13 -1.16
C LEU A 2 -17.68 -3.71 -0.60
N LEU A 3 -17.40 -3.58 0.69
CA LEU A 3 -16.92 -2.32 1.29
C LEU A 3 -15.39 -2.33 1.23
N ALA A 4 -14.81 -1.39 0.48
CA ALA A 4 -13.36 -1.19 0.49
C ALA A 4 -13.00 0.10 1.19
N GLY A 5 -11.80 0.17 1.77
CA GLY A 5 -11.27 1.42 2.29
C GLY A 5 -9.77 1.54 2.20
N ASP A 6 -9.32 2.77 2.01
CA ASP A 6 -7.91 3.18 2.09
C ASP A 6 -7.73 4.03 3.36
N ILE A 7 -7.00 3.48 4.34
CA ILE A 7 -6.88 4.02 5.69
C ILE A 7 -5.48 4.62 5.88
N GLY A 8 -5.40 5.92 5.64
CA GLY A 8 -4.20 6.71 5.87
C GLY A 8 -4.19 7.45 7.21
N GLY A 9 -3.00 7.94 7.58
CA GLY A 9 -2.79 8.71 8.81
C GLY A 9 -3.53 10.06 8.87
N THR A 10 -3.87 10.65 7.71
CA THR A 10 -4.56 11.95 7.64
C THR A 10 -5.96 11.86 7.04
N LYS A 11 -6.15 10.93 6.10
CA LYS A 11 -7.38 10.74 5.35
C LYS A 11 -7.74 9.27 5.35
N THR A 12 -9.04 9.01 5.41
CA THR A 12 -9.63 7.69 5.21
C THR A 12 -10.63 7.79 4.07
N GLN A 13 -10.51 6.94 3.06
CA GLN A 13 -11.49 6.84 1.97
C GLN A 13 -12.23 5.52 2.07
N LEU A 14 -13.56 5.56 2.05
CA LEU A 14 -14.40 4.37 1.99
C LEU A 14 -15.19 4.38 0.68
N ALA A 15 -15.40 3.19 0.11
CA ALA A 15 -16.19 3.01 -1.09
C ALA A 15 -16.92 1.67 -1.11
N LEU A 16 -18.07 1.64 -1.77
CA LEU A 16 -18.87 0.44 -2.02
C LEU A 16 -18.73 0.01 -3.47
N PHE A 17 -18.52 -1.28 -3.68
CA PHE A 17 -18.41 -1.89 -4.99
C PHE A 17 -19.44 -3.01 -5.16
N SER A 18 -19.98 -3.13 -6.37
CA SER A 18 -20.80 -4.27 -6.79
C SER A 18 -20.00 -5.17 -7.72
N ALA A 19 -20.15 -6.49 -7.59
CA ALA A 19 -19.54 -7.44 -8.50
C ALA A 19 -19.98 -7.22 -9.96
N ASP A 20 -21.24 -6.82 -10.17
CA ASP A 20 -21.82 -6.61 -11.51
C ASP A 20 -21.18 -5.43 -12.26
N LYS A 21 -20.70 -4.42 -11.53
CA LYS A 21 -20.03 -3.24 -12.10
C LYS A 21 -18.51 -3.38 -12.16
N GLY A 22 -17.98 -4.43 -11.54
CA GLY A 22 -16.54 -4.65 -11.43
C GLY A 22 -15.83 -3.64 -10.51
N PRO A 23 -14.49 -3.68 -10.48
CA PRO A 23 -13.69 -2.96 -9.49
C PRO A 23 -13.46 -1.47 -9.82
N ARG A 24 -13.89 -0.98 -10.98
CA ARG A 24 -13.61 0.40 -11.45
C ARG A 24 -14.72 1.40 -11.15
N GLU A 25 -15.94 0.95 -10.89
CA GLU A 25 -17.07 1.84 -10.65
C GLU A 25 -17.60 1.64 -9.22
N THR A 26 -17.55 2.71 -8.43
CA THR A 26 -18.09 2.74 -7.08
C THR A 26 -19.59 2.99 -7.10
N ILE A 27 -20.34 2.28 -6.25
CA ILE A 27 -21.75 2.57 -5.95
C ILE A 27 -21.87 3.82 -5.07
N ALA A 28 -20.95 3.97 -4.13
CA ALA A 28 -20.82 5.14 -3.27
C ALA A 28 -19.35 5.27 -2.85
N GLU A 29 -18.88 6.49 -2.67
CA GLU A 29 -17.55 6.77 -2.12
C GLU A 29 -17.61 8.01 -1.23
N LYS A 30 -16.79 8.02 -0.18
CA LYS A 30 -16.65 9.20 0.67
C LYS A 30 -15.30 9.22 1.37
N GLN A 31 -14.74 10.42 1.44
CA GLN A 31 -13.50 10.69 2.16
C GLN A 31 -13.79 11.34 3.52
N TYR A 32 -13.04 10.94 4.53
CA TYR A 32 -13.08 11.42 5.90
C TYR A 32 -11.71 11.92 6.32
N ALA A 33 -11.69 12.98 7.14
CA ALA A 33 -10.47 13.39 7.83
C ALA A 33 -10.24 12.45 9.02
N SER A 34 -9.18 11.65 8.98
CA SER A 34 -8.94 10.60 9.98
C SER A 34 -8.90 11.18 11.40
N ASN A 35 -8.28 12.35 11.59
CA ASN A 35 -8.15 13.00 12.89
C ASN A 35 -9.47 13.52 13.50
N SER A 36 -10.57 13.53 12.74
CA SER A 36 -11.90 13.93 13.23
C SER A 36 -12.64 12.75 13.89
N TYR A 37 -12.04 11.56 13.88
CA TYR A 37 -12.62 10.33 14.39
C TYR A 37 -11.66 9.65 15.37
N THR A 38 -12.23 8.94 16.35
CA THR A 38 -11.44 8.26 17.39
C THR A 38 -10.96 6.87 16.97
N ASN A 39 -11.60 6.28 15.96
CA ASN A 39 -11.28 4.94 15.41
C ASN A 39 -11.95 4.74 14.04
N LEU A 40 -11.57 3.68 13.33
CA LEU A 40 -12.14 3.35 12.01
C LEU A 40 -13.62 2.96 12.09
N GLU A 41 -14.03 2.26 13.16
CA GLU A 41 -15.40 1.82 13.38
C GLU A 41 -16.40 2.98 13.29
N SER A 42 -16.05 4.13 13.89
CA SER A 42 -16.87 5.34 13.85
C SER A 42 -17.00 5.95 12.46
N ILE A 43 -15.97 5.82 11.60
CA ILE A 43 -16.04 6.23 10.19
C ILE A 43 -16.95 5.28 9.40
N ILE A 44 -16.79 3.97 9.59
CA ILE A 44 -17.63 2.95 8.93
C ILE A 44 -19.10 3.16 9.30
N GLN A 45 -19.41 3.43 10.56
CA GLN A 45 -20.78 3.73 11.00
C GLN A 45 -21.33 4.99 10.34
N ALA A 46 -20.54 6.07 10.29
CA ALA A 46 -20.94 7.31 9.63
C ALA A 46 -21.20 7.09 8.13
N PHE A 47 -20.37 6.29 7.46
CA PHE A 47 -20.54 5.94 6.06
C PHE A 47 -21.82 5.11 5.82
N ARG A 48 -22.07 4.10 6.65
CA ARG A 48 -23.28 3.25 6.53
C ARG A 48 -24.57 3.99 6.85
N ALA A 49 -24.53 5.01 7.71
CA ALA A 49 -25.69 5.84 8.00
C ALA A 49 -26.13 6.68 6.80
N GLU A 50 -25.20 7.00 5.88
CA GLU A 50 -25.46 7.75 4.65
C GLU A 50 -25.72 6.84 3.46
N PHE A 51 -25.03 5.71 3.40
CA PHE A 51 -25.14 4.72 2.33
C PHE A 51 -25.62 3.37 2.90
N ASP A 52 -26.94 3.26 3.05
CA ASP A 52 -27.58 2.04 3.58
C ASP A 52 -27.68 0.96 2.50
N GLN A 53 -26.57 0.26 2.30
CA GLN A 53 -26.44 -0.85 1.35
C GLN A 53 -25.92 -2.11 2.08
N PRO A 54 -26.41 -3.31 1.73
CA PRO A 54 -25.91 -4.55 2.33
C PRO A 54 -24.44 -4.79 1.97
N VAL A 55 -23.60 -5.01 2.98
CA VAL A 55 -22.19 -5.38 2.83
C VAL A 55 -22.07 -6.88 3.08
N GLU A 56 -21.36 -7.59 2.21
CA GLU A 56 -21.10 -9.03 2.34
C GLU A 56 -19.63 -9.31 2.65
N ARG A 57 -18.74 -8.44 2.15
CA ARG A 57 -17.29 -8.49 2.37
C ARG A 57 -16.77 -7.11 2.66
N ALA A 58 -15.68 -7.02 3.43
CA ALA A 58 -14.94 -5.78 3.58
C ALA A 58 -13.43 -5.98 3.48
N VAL A 59 -12.75 -5.04 2.81
CA VAL A 59 -11.29 -5.05 2.69
C VAL A 59 -10.76 -3.65 2.95
N PHE A 60 -9.79 -3.51 3.83
CA PHE A 60 -9.20 -2.21 4.16
C PHE A 60 -7.69 -2.23 3.98
N GLY A 61 -7.20 -1.42 3.05
CA GLY A 61 -5.78 -1.08 2.92
C GLY A 61 -5.36 -0.14 4.05
N VAL A 62 -4.27 -0.44 4.74
CA VAL A 62 -3.82 0.34 5.91
C VAL A 62 -2.36 0.79 5.78
N ALA A 63 -2.10 2.03 6.18
CA ALA A 63 -0.75 2.60 6.22
C ALA A 63 0.07 2.07 7.43
N GLY A 64 0.46 0.80 7.34
CA GLY A 64 1.25 0.10 8.33
C GLY A 64 1.27 -1.42 8.11
N PRO A 65 2.08 -2.16 8.89
CA PRO A 65 2.11 -3.61 8.82
C PRO A 65 0.82 -4.22 9.37
N VAL A 66 0.36 -5.30 8.73
CA VAL A 66 -0.76 -6.12 9.21
C VAL A 66 -0.20 -7.42 9.79
N VAL A 67 -0.44 -7.66 11.07
CA VAL A 67 0.04 -8.86 11.77
C VAL A 67 -1.11 -9.51 12.53
N GLY A 68 -1.42 -10.77 12.20
CA GLY A 68 -2.49 -11.53 12.85
C GLY A 68 -3.87 -10.86 12.78
N GLY A 69 -4.19 -10.25 11.64
CA GLY A 69 -5.46 -9.54 11.42
C GLY A 69 -5.58 -8.21 12.17
N GLN A 70 -4.44 -7.61 12.55
CA GLN A 70 -4.39 -6.35 13.29
C GLN A 70 -3.41 -5.38 12.66
N ALA A 71 -3.73 -4.09 12.73
CA ALA A 71 -2.86 -3.03 12.25
C ALA A 71 -2.87 -1.81 13.19
N SER A 72 -1.69 -1.27 13.43
CA SER A 72 -1.51 0.05 14.04
C SER A 72 -1.23 1.07 12.94
N ILE A 73 -2.06 2.10 12.85
CA ILE A 73 -1.94 3.08 11.77
C ILE A 73 -0.82 4.07 12.08
N THR A 74 0.09 4.26 11.13
CA THR A 74 1.19 5.21 11.28
C THR A 74 0.63 6.63 11.50
N ASN A 75 1.11 7.31 12.55
CA ASN A 75 0.68 8.66 12.95
C ASN A 75 -0.79 8.80 13.40
N LEU A 76 -1.48 7.69 13.70
CA LEU A 76 -2.79 7.70 14.35
C LEU A 76 -2.82 6.73 15.54
N PRO A 77 -3.51 7.05 16.64
CA PRO A 77 -3.61 6.15 17.80
C PRO A 77 -4.58 4.98 17.57
N TRP A 78 -4.81 4.60 16.31
CA TRP A 78 -5.80 3.59 15.94
C TRP A 78 -5.18 2.21 15.94
N MET A 79 -5.92 1.28 16.53
CA MET A 79 -5.61 -0.14 16.51
C MET A 79 -6.79 -0.88 15.91
N ILE A 80 -6.64 -1.24 14.64
CA ILE A 80 -7.68 -1.85 13.83
C ILE A 80 -7.54 -3.37 13.95
N ARG A 81 -8.67 -4.06 14.08
CA ARG A 81 -8.72 -5.52 14.16
C ARG A 81 -9.83 -6.03 13.27
N GLU A 82 -9.52 -7.01 12.43
CA GLU A 82 -10.51 -7.69 11.58
C GLU A 82 -11.70 -8.18 12.40
N SER A 83 -11.45 -8.80 13.55
CA SER A 83 -12.51 -9.33 14.43
C SER A 83 -13.51 -8.27 14.91
N ARG A 84 -13.03 -7.07 15.24
CA ARG A 84 -13.91 -5.97 15.68
C ARG A 84 -14.72 -5.42 14.53
N LEU A 85 -14.15 -5.40 13.33
CA LEU A 85 -14.83 -4.98 12.11
C LEU A 85 -15.86 -6.02 11.65
N GLN A 86 -15.57 -7.32 11.80
CA GLN A 86 -16.51 -8.42 11.57
C GLN A 86 -17.75 -8.25 12.46
N ASP A 87 -17.55 -8.07 13.77
CA ASP A 87 -18.64 -7.85 14.74
C ASP A 87 -19.46 -6.59 14.40
N LEU A 88 -18.79 -5.49 14.04
CA LEU A 88 -19.43 -4.24 13.68
C LEU A 88 -20.29 -4.35 12.41
N LEU A 89 -19.77 -5.04 11.40
CA LEU A 89 -20.43 -5.15 10.10
C LEU A 89 -21.46 -6.28 10.07
N GLY A 90 -21.32 -7.28 10.95
CA GLY A 90 -22.12 -8.50 10.96
C GLY A 90 -21.75 -9.45 9.83
N ILE A 91 -20.47 -9.49 9.42
CA ILE A 91 -19.97 -10.30 8.32
C ILE A 91 -18.71 -11.07 8.73
N GLU A 92 -18.49 -12.24 8.12
CA GLU A 92 -17.30 -13.07 8.38
C GLU A 92 -16.09 -12.65 7.54
N GLU A 93 -16.29 -12.15 6.32
CA GLU A 93 -15.21 -11.83 5.40
C GLU A 93 -14.76 -10.37 5.55
N VAL A 94 -13.84 -10.13 6.50
CA VAL A 94 -13.12 -8.86 6.64
C VAL A 94 -11.62 -9.11 6.54
N THR A 95 -10.92 -8.32 5.74
CA THR A 95 -9.47 -8.43 5.57
C THR A 95 -8.80 -7.07 5.68
N LEU A 96 -7.71 -7.01 6.43
CA LEU A 96 -6.77 -5.89 6.43
C LEU A 96 -5.60 -6.24 5.51
N LEU A 97 -5.23 -5.29 4.66
CA LEU A 97 -4.09 -5.40 3.77
C LEU A 97 -3.14 -4.24 4.05
N ASN A 98 -1.83 -4.48 3.98
CA ASN A 98 -0.90 -3.36 3.90
C ASN A 98 -1.22 -2.51 2.65
N ASP A 99 -0.99 -1.20 2.73
CA ASP A 99 -1.25 -0.24 1.64
C ASP A 99 -0.57 -0.64 0.32
N LEU A 100 0.71 -1.00 0.36
CA LEU A 100 1.41 -1.42 -0.85
C LEU A 100 0.92 -2.78 -1.36
N GLN A 101 0.59 -3.71 -0.46
CA GLN A 101 -0.03 -4.97 -0.86
C GLN A 101 -1.37 -4.73 -1.58
N SER A 102 -2.12 -3.73 -1.14
CA SER A 102 -3.39 -3.30 -1.74
C SER A 102 -3.16 -2.70 -3.14
N ILE A 103 -2.15 -1.83 -3.29
CA ILE A 103 -1.73 -1.29 -4.59
C ILE A 103 -1.34 -2.44 -5.54
N ALA A 104 -0.57 -3.41 -5.06
CA ALA A 104 -0.17 -4.55 -5.85
C ALA A 104 -1.38 -5.34 -6.37
N TYR A 105 -2.41 -5.57 -5.55
CA TYR A 105 -3.65 -6.20 -6.01
C TYR A 105 -4.38 -5.41 -7.11
N ALA A 106 -4.19 -4.09 -7.18
CA ALA A 106 -4.80 -3.27 -8.23
C ALA A 106 -4.08 -3.39 -9.58
N VAL A 107 -2.78 -3.77 -9.60
CA VAL A 107 -1.95 -3.76 -10.81
C VAL A 107 -2.54 -4.57 -11.97
N PRO A 108 -3.02 -5.82 -11.77
CA PRO A 108 -3.65 -6.59 -12.85
C PRO A 108 -4.93 -5.97 -13.42
N TYR A 109 -5.54 -5.02 -12.71
CA TYR A 109 -6.78 -4.33 -13.11
C TYR A 109 -6.53 -2.95 -13.73
N LEU A 110 -5.27 -2.52 -13.86
CA LEU A 110 -4.93 -1.27 -14.56
C LEU A 110 -5.15 -1.43 -16.08
N SER A 111 -5.62 -0.36 -16.71
CA SER A 111 -5.74 -0.27 -18.16
C SER A 111 -4.47 0.32 -18.78
N GLN A 112 -4.35 0.21 -20.10
CA GLN A 112 -3.28 0.88 -20.84
C GLN A 112 -3.26 2.41 -20.68
N GLN A 113 -4.37 3.02 -20.25
CA GLN A 113 -4.44 4.47 -20.00
C GLN A 113 -3.85 4.83 -18.63
N ASP A 114 -3.79 3.87 -17.71
CA ASP A 114 -3.23 4.03 -16.37
C ASP A 114 -1.71 3.78 -16.34
N LEU A 115 -1.16 3.29 -17.45
CA LEU A 115 0.21 2.80 -17.56
C LEU A 115 1.04 3.65 -18.53
N HIS A 116 2.30 3.90 -18.16
CA HIS A 116 3.30 4.44 -19.05
C HIS A 116 4.46 3.44 -19.16
N THR A 117 4.70 2.92 -20.36
CA THR A 117 5.75 1.91 -20.57
C THR A 117 7.12 2.59 -20.66
N LEU A 118 8.00 2.29 -19.71
CA LEU A 118 9.39 2.77 -19.71
C LEU A 118 10.31 1.88 -20.56
N ASN A 119 10.12 0.56 -20.46
CA ASN A 119 10.88 -0.45 -21.20
C ASN A 119 9.88 -1.41 -21.86
N HIS A 120 9.98 -1.53 -23.18
CA HIS A 120 9.11 -2.45 -23.93
C HIS A 120 9.59 -3.90 -23.77
N ALA A 121 8.67 -4.75 -23.33
CA ALA A 121 8.82 -6.20 -23.31
C ALA A 121 7.44 -6.83 -23.54
N GLU A 122 7.41 -8.07 -24.04
CA GLU A 122 6.17 -8.84 -24.07
C GLU A 122 5.86 -9.32 -22.64
N PRO A 123 4.68 -8.98 -22.07
CA PRO A 123 4.33 -9.42 -20.74
C PRO A 123 4.01 -10.92 -20.72
N ASP A 124 4.52 -11.64 -19.72
CA ASP A 124 4.04 -12.98 -19.39
C ASP A 124 2.76 -12.85 -18.56
N GLU A 125 1.63 -13.29 -19.13
CA GLU A 125 0.30 -13.18 -18.51
C GLU A 125 0.22 -13.83 -17.13
N HIS A 126 1.06 -14.84 -16.85
CA HIS A 126 1.09 -15.57 -15.58
C HIS A 126 2.45 -15.47 -14.86
N GLY A 127 3.33 -14.57 -15.32
CA GLY A 127 4.63 -14.33 -14.72
C GLY A 127 4.53 -13.56 -13.40
N PRO A 128 5.53 -13.66 -12.50
CA PRO A 128 5.57 -12.83 -11.30
C PRO A 128 5.61 -11.33 -11.65
N ILE A 129 4.90 -10.52 -10.87
CA ILE A 129 4.86 -9.06 -11.03
C ILE A 129 5.53 -8.42 -9.81
N ALA A 130 6.57 -7.63 -10.01
CA ALA A 130 7.14 -6.79 -8.95
C ALA A 130 6.46 -5.42 -8.94
N VAL A 131 6.18 -4.90 -7.75
CA VAL A 131 5.60 -3.58 -7.52
C VAL A 131 6.54 -2.81 -6.60
N ILE A 132 7.15 -1.76 -7.13
CA ILE A 132 8.12 -0.93 -6.43
C ILE A 132 7.57 0.50 -6.39
N ALA A 133 7.44 1.06 -5.19
CA ALA A 133 6.81 2.35 -4.97
C ALA A 133 7.72 3.28 -4.15
N PRO A 134 8.59 4.06 -4.80
CA PRO A 134 9.34 5.12 -4.11
C PRO A 134 8.39 6.25 -3.69
N GLY A 135 8.40 6.57 -2.40
CA GLY A 135 7.56 7.60 -1.79
C GLY A 135 8.31 8.28 -0.65
N THR A 136 7.68 8.45 0.52
CA THR A 136 8.43 8.86 1.73
C THR A 136 9.53 7.85 2.08
N GLY A 137 9.21 6.56 1.98
CA GLY A 137 10.14 5.44 2.02
C GLY A 137 10.22 4.71 0.68
N LEU A 138 10.60 3.45 0.68
CA LEU A 138 10.59 2.58 -0.51
C LEU A 138 9.79 1.31 -0.23
N GLY A 139 8.55 1.31 -0.72
CA GLY A 139 7.69 0.14 -0.62
C GLY A 139 8.01 -0.89 -1.71
N GLU A 140 8.09 -2.17 -1.33
CA GLU A 140 8.14 -3.30 -2.28
C GLU A 140 7.10 -4.38 -1.99
N ALA A 141 6.39 -4.81 -3.02
CA ALA A 141 5.47 -5.94 -2.99
C ALA A 141 5.61 -6.74 -4.29
N TYR A 142 5.10 -7.96 -4.30
CA TYR A 142 5.10 -8.76 -5.51
C TYR A 142 3.85 -9.63 -5.62
N LEU A 143 3.46 -9.95 -6.84
CA LEU A 143 2.38 -10.87 -7.13
C LEU A 143 2.90 -12.15 -7.77
N THR A 144 2.23 -13.25 -7.45
CA THR A 144 2.47 -14.57 -8.05
C THR A 144 1.15 -15.16 -8.52
N TRP A 145 1.19 -15.90 -9.62
CA TRP A 145 0.02 -16.62 -10.12
C TRP A 145 -0.18 -17.93 -9.35
N ASP A 146 -1.36 -18.15 -8.76
CA ASP A 146 -1.68 -19.37 -8.00
C ASP A 146 -2.28 -20.50 -8.84
N GLY A 147 -2.38 -20.30 -10.16
CA GLY A 147 -3.07 -21.18 -11.10
C GLY A 147 -4.46 -20.67 -11.50
N SER A 148 -5.02 -19.72 -10.74
CA SER A 148 -6.36 -19.15 -10.99
C SER A 148 -6.41 -17.63 -10.90
N ARG A 149 -5.59 -17.01 -10.03
CA ARG A 149 -5.53 -15.58 -9.82
C ARG A 149 -4.16 -15.15 -9.31
N TYR A 150 -3.89 -13.85 -9.42
CA TYR A 150 -2.73 -13.25 -8.78
C TYR A 150 -2.94 -13.13 -7.26
N GLN A 151 -1.90 -13.50 -6.51
CA GLN A 151 -1.81 -13.36 -5.06
C GLN A 151 -0.71 -12.36 -4.74
N SER A 152 -1.07 -11.30 -4.00
CA SER A 152 -0.14 -10.23 -3.59
C SER A 152 0.52 -10.56 -2.26
N HIS A 153 1.82 -10.34 -2.21
CA HIS A 153 2.67 -10.57 -1.03
C HIS A 153 3.33 -9.25 -0.63
N ALA A 154 3.11 -8.86 0.62
CA ALA A 154 3.84 -7.74 1.22
C ALA A 154 5.30 -8.12 1.44
N SER A 155 6.21 -7.14 1.34
CA SER A 155 7.62 -7.33 1.63
C SER A 155 8.26 -6.08 2.24
N GLU A 156 9.42 -6.25 2.85
CA GLU A 156 10.27 -5.16 3.35
C GLU A 156 11.52 -5.02 2.45
N GLY A 157 11.38 -5.33 1.15
CA GLY A 157 12.50 -5.41 0.21
C GLY A 157 13.28 -4.11 0.06
N GLY A 158 12.62 -2.95 0.22
CA GLY A 158 13.27 -1.64 0.23
C GLY A 158 14.29 -1.45 1.37
N HIS A 159 14.23 -2.29 2.42
CA HIS A 159 15.22 -2.31 3.50
C HIS A 159 16.42 -3.24 3.20
N ALA A 160 16.47 -3.90 2.04
CA ALA A 160 17.65 -4.65 1.63
C ALA A 160 18.88 -3.73 1.42
N ASP A 161 20.07 -4.30 1.56
CA ASP A 161 21.34 -3.59 1.41
C ASP A 161 21.46 -2.93 0.04
N PHE A 162 21.85 -1.66 0.01
CA PHE A 162 22.21 -0.98 -1.23
C PHE A 162 23.45 -1.65 -1.83
N ALA A 163 23.32 -2.18 -3.04
CA ALA A 163 24.39 -2.87 -3.76
C ALA A 163 24.96 -1.99 -4.88
N PRO A 164 26.02 -1.19 -4.63
CA PRO A 164 26.60 -0.33 -5.66
C PRO A 164 27.31 -1.14 -6.73
N THR A 165 27.19 -0.69 -7.98
CA THR A 165 27.69 -1.36 -9.19
C THR A 165 28.80 -0.60 -9.91
N ASP A 166 29.01 0.68 -9.57
CA ASP A 166 30.07 1.50 -10.15
C ASP A 166 30.83 2.36 -9.12
N ALA A 167 31.83 3.11 -9.58
CA ALA A 167 32.67 3.94 -8.72
C ALA A 167 31.91 5.10 -8.05
N LEU A 168 30.90 5.65 -8.72
CA LEU A 168 30.07 6.74 -8.20
C LEU A 168 29.16 6.20 -7.09
N GLU A 169 28.49 5.08 -7.33
CA GLU A 169 27.63 4.40 -6.36
C GLU A 169 28.42 3.88 -5.15
N MET A 170 29.63 3.35 -5.37
CA MET A 170 30.53 2.97 -4.25
C MET A 170 30.96 4.20 -3.43
N GLY A 171 31.14 5.34 -4.08
CA GLY A 171 31.43 6.62 -3.41
C GLY A 171 30.25 7.08 -2.55
N LEU A 172 29.04 7.00 -3.11
CA LEU A 172 27.79 7.28 -2.39
C LEU A 172 27.65 6.37 -1.16
N LEU A 173 27.85 5.05 -1.30
CA LEU A 173 27.76 4.12 -0.18
C LEU A 173 28.75 4.52 0.94
N ARG A 174 30.02 4.81 0.60
CA ARG A 174 31.02 5.26 1.58
C ARG A 174 30.63 6.56 2.26
N PHE A 175 30.11 7.53 1.50
CA PHE A 175 29.63 8.80 2.03
C PHE A 175 28.49 8.60 3.02
N MET A 176 27.53 7.73 2.69
CA MET A 176 26.37 7.47 3.53
C MET A 176 26.71 6.66 4.79
N LEU A 177 27.67 5.73 4.72
CA LEU A 177 28.14 4.96 5.88
C LEU A 177 28.83 5.81 6.96
N GLN A 178 29.22 7.06 6.65
CA GLN A 178 29.69 8.01 7.67
C GLN A 178 28.55 8.54 8.55
N ARG A 179 27.29 8.40 8.12
CA ARG A 179 26.10 8.99 8.76
C ARG A 179 25.09 7.93 9.22
N PHE A 180 25.12 6.74 8.63
CA PHE A 180 24.19 5.66 8.91
C PHE A 180 24.93 4.34 9.15
N ASP A 181 24.48 3.57 10.13
CA ASP A 181 25.01 2.22 10.39
C ASP A 181 24.66 1.24 9.26
N HIS A 182 23.57 1.50 8.54
CA HIS A 182 23.06 0.69 7.44
C HIS A 182 22.53 1.57 6.31
N VAL A 183 22.86 1.21 5.07
CA VAL A 183 22.43 1.89 3.85
C VAL A 183 21.58 0.94 3.03
N SER A 184 20.26 1.09 3.14
CA SER A 184 19.29 0.33 2.35
C SER A 184 18.96 1.01 1.02
N TYR A 185 18.28 0.30 0.13
CA TYR A 185 17.68 0.90 -1.06
C TYR A 185 16.70 2.03 -0.72
N GLU A 186 15.95 1.95 0.38
CA GLU A 186 15.10 3.05 0.84
C GLU A 186 15.88 4.33 1.08
N LYS A 187 17.09 4.26 1.64
CA LYS A 187 17.90 5.46 1.90
C LYS A 187 18.45 6.09 0.62
N VAL A 188 18.35 5.41 -0.53
CA VAL A 188 18.81 5.88 -1.84
C VAL A 188 17.62 6.24 -2.75
N CYS A 189 16.64 5.36 -2.86
CA CYS A 189 15.50 5.40 -3.77
C CYS A 189 14.20 5.79 -3.05
N SER A 190 14.19 6.90 -2.34
CA SER A 190 12.99 7.47 -1.70
C SER A 190 13.07 8.98 -1.68
N GLY A 191 12.00 9.64 -1.24
CA GLY A 191 12.00 11.08 -0.96
C GLY A 191 13.10 11.48 0.03
N LEU A 192 13.38 10.64 1.04
CA LEU A 192 14.53 10.84 1.95
C LEU A 192 15.87 10.64 1.22
N GLY A 193 15.91 9.71 0.28
CA GLY A 193 17.09 9.40 -0.52
C GLY A 193 17.53 10.53 -1.44
N ILE A 194 16.60 11.34 -1.97
CA ILE A 194 16.94 12.50 -2.81
C ILE A 194 17.89 13.46 -2.08
N ALA A 195 17.67 13.71 -0.79
CA ALA A 195 18.54 14.58 0.00
C ALA A 195 19.93 13.95 0.24
N ASN A 196 19.99 12.63 0.42
CA ASN A 196 21.26 11.90 0.56
C ASN A 196 22.07 11.95 -0.74
N LEU A 197 21.43 11.69 -1.88
CA LEU A 197 22.01 11.78 -3.21
C LEU A 197 22.54 13.18 -3.49
N TYR A 198 21.73 14.20 -3.24
CA TYR A 198 22.15 15.59 -3.39
C TYR A 198 23.34 15.95 -2.51
N GLY A 199 23.32 15.54 -1.23
CA GLY A 199 24.41 15.78 -0.30
C GLY A 199 25.72 15.18 -0.78
N TYR A 200 25.69 13.94 -1.28
CA TYR A 200 26.86 13.30 -1.85
C TYR A 200 27.38 14.07 -3.06
N LEU A 201 26.53 14.32 -4.07
CA LEU A 201 26.93 14.97 -5.32
C LEU A 201 27.43 16.41 -5.13
N LYS A 202 26.98 17.09 -4.07
CA LYS A 202 27.42 18.45 -3.73
C LYS A 202 28.78 18.45 -3.02
N ASP A 203 29.00 17.49 -2.14
CA ASP A 203 30.18 17.45 -1.25
C ASP A 203 31.33 16.61 -1.83
N SER A 204 31.09 15.87 -2.93
CA SER A 204 32.05 15.01 -3.63
C SER A 204 32.90 15.73 -4.67
#